data_AF-A0A653C9B6-F1
#
_entry.id   AF-A0A653C9B6-F1
#
_cell.length_a   1.000
_cell.length_b   1.000
_cell.length_c   1.000
_cell.angle_alpha   90.00
_cell.angle_beta   90.00
_cell.angle_gamma   90.00
#
_symmetry.space_group_name_H-M   'P 1'
#
loop_
_entity.id
_entity.type
_entity.pdbx_description
1 polymer ?
#
loop_
_entity_poly.entity_id
_entity_poly.type
_entity_poly.pdbx_seq_one_letter_code
_entity_poly.pdbx_strand_id
1 'polypeptide(L)'
;MNNSMNPKKDLLTLLQEEDEPLQKRLKIANIAFKSCDLPLQHKEATLISWLAKNTSENNADVWKCFSDWVTTIHFKNLTRNDIDNKEMSSIVEIIAGERMNPTDDTTETLMVNVTLGIINNVSFQCYFKFNCNVYCNFLTLVMSKIRSLTNLKVFLKKIPLKYISSEDGFVAAFLKDTIHGLINCVKTFKDEDLFALASIIIQKVIPMSGSTLKMVVQ
;
A
#
# COMPACT_ATOMS: atom_id res chain seq x y z
N MET A 1 -24.58 -29.60 -23.67
CA MET A 1 -23.57 -28.55 -23.85
C MET A 1 -23.19 -28.04 -22.46
N ASN A 2 -22.02 -28.43 -21.94
CA ASN A 2 -21.56 -28.01 -20.63
C ASN A 2 -21.08 -26.56 -20.73
N ASN A 3 -21.89 -25.61 -20.28
CA ASN A 3 -21.40 -24.29 -19.90
C ASN A 3 -20.56 -24.50 -18.63
N SER A 4 -19.25 -24.64 -18.80
CA SER A 4 -18.31 -24.46 -17.71
C SER A 4 -18.41 -23.00 -17.26
N MET A 5 -19.24 -22.73 -16.25
CA MET A 5 -19.21 -21.46 -15.51
C MET A 5 -17.78 -21.28 -15.02
N ASN A 6 -17.15 -20.17 -15.41
CA ASN A 6 -15.89 -19.75 -14.83
C ASN A 6 -16.25 -18.84 -13.66
N PRO A 7 -16.19 -19.31 -12.40
CA PRO A 7 -16.75 -18.56 -11.29
C PRO A 7 -16.00 -17.22 -11.08
N LYS A 8 -14.77 -17.10 -11.59
CA LYS A 8 -13.96 -15.87 -11.52
C LYS A 8 -14.53 -14.81 -12.46
N LYS A 9 -14.93 -15.24 -13.65
CA LYS A 9 -15.56 -14.39 -14.65
C LYS A 9 -16.92 -13.93 -14.12
N ASP A 10 -17.70 -14.83 -13.52
CA ASP A 10 -19.03 -14.51 -13.00
C ASP A 10 -18.97 -13.53 -11.82
N LEU A 11 -18.04 -13.73 -10.87
CA LEU A 11 -17.82 -12.80 -9.77
C LEU A 11 -17.37 -11.42 -10.28
N LEU A 12 -16.41 -11.39 -11.22
CA LEU A 12 -15.95 -10.12 -11.79
C LEU A 12 -17.04 -9.40 -12.59
N THR A 13 -17.85 -10.14 -13.34
CA THR A 13 -19.00 -9.59 -14.08
C THR A 13 -19.96 -8.93 -13.10
N LEU A 14 -20.36 -9.61 -12.01
CA LEU A 14 -21.23 -9.03 -10.97
C LEU A 14 -20.62 -7.79 -10.31
N LEU A 15 -19.29 -7.75 -10.14
CA LEU A 15 -18.60 -6.59 -9.55
C LEU A 15 -18.38 -5.44 -10.55
N GLN A 16 -18.53 -5.71 -11.85
CA GLN A 16 -18.39 -4.75 -12.95
C GLN A 16 -19.74 -4.27 -13.51
N GLU A 17 -20.86 -4.79 -13.02
CA GLU A 17 -22.20 -4.30 -13.34
C GLU A 17 -22.38 -2.88 -12.79
N GLU A 18 -22.09 -1.88 -13.61
CA GLU A 18 -22.21 -0.46 -13.24
C GLU A 18 -23.65 -0.05 -12.93
N ASP A 19 -24.64 -0.75 -13.51
CA ASP A 19 -26.07 -0.60 -13.20
C ASP A 19 -26.39 -0.99 -11.75
N GLU A 20 -25.59 -1.85 -11.13
CA GLU A 20 -25.77 -2.25 -9.74
C GLU A 20 -25.12 -1.25 -8.77
N PRO A 21 -25.82 -0.81 -7.70
CA PRO A 21 -25.29 0.16 -6.76
C PRO A 21 -23.97 -0.31 -6.14
N LEU A 22 -22.99 0.61 -6.03
CA LEU A 22 -21.67 0.31 -5.48
C LEU A 22 -21.73 -0.36 -4.11
N GLN A 23 -22.66 0.07 -3.23
CA GLN A 23 -22.84 -0.57 -1.92
C GLN A 23 -23.22 -2.05 -2.00
N LYS A 24 -24.02 -2.45 -2.99
CA LYS A 24 -24.37 -3.86 -3.22
C LYS A 24 -23.16 -4.64 -3.73
N ARG A 25 -22.40 -4.07 -4.68
CA ARG A 25 -21.15 -4.65 -5.18
C ARG A 25 -20.09 -4.82 -4.07
N LEU A 26 -19.94 -3.84 -3.18
CA LEU A 26 -19.07 -3.91 -2.00
C LEU A 26 -19.49 -5.02 -1.03
N LYS A 27 -20.79 -5.19 -0.78
CA LYS A 27 -21.30 -6.29 0.07
C LYS A 27 -20.96 -7.67 -0.53
N ILE A 28 -21.18 -7.84 -1.83
CA ILE A 28 -20.83 -9.08 -2.55
C ILE A 28 -19.33 -9.34 -2.45
N ALA A 29 -18.50 -8.34 -2.75
CA ALA A 29 -17.04 -8.44 -2.66
C ALA A 29 -16.58 -8.83 -1.25
N ASN A 30 -17.17 -8.24 -0.20
CA ASN A 30 -16.82 -8.51 1.19
C ASN A 30 -17.18 -9.94 1.63
N ILE A 31 -18.33 -10.46 1.18
CA ILE A 31 -18.73 -11.85 1.42
C ILE A 31 -17.77 -12.79 0.69
N ALA A 32 -17.46 -12.50 -0.58
CA ALA A 32 -16.56 -13.32 -1.37
C ALA A 32 -15.13 -13.35 -0.80
N PHE A 33 -14.63 -12.19 -0.33
CA PHE A 33 -13.30 -12.09 0.28
C PHE A 33 -13.18 -12.95 1.54
N LYS A 34 -14.24 -13.00 2.36
CA LYS A 34 -14.24 -13.76 3.62
C LYS A 34 -14.59 -15.24 3.47
N SER A 35 -15.06 -15.67 2.30
CA SER A 35 -15.45 -17.05 2.06
C SER A 35 -14.23 -17.91 1.73
N CYS A 36 -14.08 -19.04 2.43
CA CYS A 36 -13.08 -20.07 2.13
C CYS A 36 -13.53 -21.03 1.02
N ASP A 37 -14.82 -21.06 0.71
CA ASP A 37 -15.46 -22.11 -0.09
C ASP A 37 -15.63 -21.74 -1.57
N LEU A 38 -15.20 -20.54 -1.97
CA LEU A 38 -15.21 -20.13 -3.36
C LEU A 38 -14.02 -20.78 -4.09
N PRO A 39 -14.24 -21.72 -5.05
CA PRO A 39 -13.18 -22.42 -5.76
C PRO A 39 -12.58 -21.52 -6.85
N LEU A 40 -11.95 -20.43 -6.41
CA LEU A 40 -11.44 -19.35 -7.23
C LEU A 40 -9.95 -19.16 -7.01
N GLN A 41 -9.16 -19.48 -8.04
CA GLN A 41 -7.73 -19.20 -8.00
C GLN A 41 -7.46 -17.69 -8.06
N HIS A 42 -6.57 -17.18 -7.22
CA HIS A 42 -6.26 -15.75 -7.10
C HIS A 42 -7.50 -14.88 -6.81
N LYS A 43 -8.46 -15.41 -6.04
CA LYS A 43 -9.69 -14.70 -5.65
C LYS A 43 -9.36 -13.41 -4.93
N GLU A 44 -8.43 -13.49 -3.99
CA GLU A 44 -7.98 -12.41 -3.12
C GLU A 44 -7.34 -11.31 -3.95
N ALA A 45 -6.36 -11.63 -4.79
CA ALA A 45 -5.76 -10.65 -5.69
C ALA A 45 -6.78 -9.98 -6.62
N THR A 46 -7.76 -10.74 -7.12
CA THR A 46 -8.82 -10.22 -7.99
C THR A 46 -9.70 -9.22 -7.25
N LEU A 47 -10.14 -9.57 -6.05
CA LEU A 47 -10.99 -8.72 -5.22
C LEU A 47 -10.25 -7.48 -4.73
N ILE A 48 -9.00 -7.62 -4.28
CA ILE A 48 -8.16 -6.51 -3.84
C ILE A 48 -7.88 -5.56 -5.00
N SER A 49 -7.57 -6.09 -6.20
CA SER A 49 -7.36 -5.27 -7.40
C SER A 49 -8.63 -4.52 -7.80
N TRP A 50 -9.79 -5.17 -7.75
CA TRP A 50 -11.07 -4.50 -7.99
C TRP A 50 -11.30 -3.38 -6.98
N LEU A 51 -11.09 -3.65 -5.69
CA LEU A 51 -11.30 -2.67 -4.64
C LEU A 51 -10.34 -1.48 -4.76
N ALA A 52 -9.06 -1.74 -5.05
CA ALA A 52 -8.07 -0.72 -5.34
C ALA A 52 -8.47 0.15 -6.53
N LYS A 53 -9.04 -0.42 -7.62
CA LYS A 53 -9.50 0.37 -8.77
C LYS A 53 -10.65 1.30 -8.41
N ASN A 54 -11.52 0.91 -7.49
CA ASN A 54 -12.68 1.69 -7.06
C ASN A 54 -12.31 2.78 -6.03
N THR A 55 -11.08 2.80 -5.47
CA THR A 55 -10.66 3.89 -4.57
C THR A 55 -10.53 5.23 -5.28
N SER A 56 -10.44 5.23 -6.61
CA SER A 56 -10.26 6.44 -7.42
C SER A 56 -11.44 7.39 -7.45
N GLU A 57 -12.63 6.90 -7.09
CA GLU A 57 -13.80 7.75 -6.90
C GLU A 57 -13.74 8.50 -5.56
N ASN A 58 -12.68 8.28 -4.77
CA ASN A 58 -12.48 8.82 -3.43
C ASN A 58 -13.72 8.61 -2.53
N ASN A 59 -14.34 7.44 -2.69
CA ASN A 59 -15.52 7.06 -1.96
C ASN A 59 -15.13 6.47 -0.58
N ALA A 60 -15.62 7.09 0.49
CA ALA A 60 -15.31 6.66 1.86
C ALA A 60 -15.73 5.22 2.17
N ASP A 61 -16.82 4.72 1.57
CA ASP A 61 -17.28 3.33 1.76
C ASP A 61 -16.30 2.32 1.16
N VAL A 62 -15.69 2.66 0.01
CA VAL A 62 -14.67 1.82 -0.63
C VAL A 62 -13.41 1.77 0.24
N TRP A 63 -12.93 2.94 0.69
CA TRP A 63 -11.78 3.02 1.58
C TRP A 63 -12.01 2.31 2.92
N LYS A 64 -13.23 2.41 3.46
CA LYS A 64 -13.63 1.70 4.69
C LYS A 64 -13.60 0.19 4.48
N CYS A 65 -14.23 -0.31 3.41
CA CYS A 65 -14.20 -1.72 3.07
C CYS A 65 -12.76 -2.25 2.93
N PHE A 66 -11.89 -1.48 2.26
CA PHE A 66 -10.50 -1.87 2.06
C PHE A 66 -9.71 -1.83 3.39
N SER A 67 -9.91 -0.79 4.20
CA SER A 67 -9.30 -0.69 5.53
C SER A 67 -9.71 -1.87 6.40
N ASP A 68 -10.98 -2.29 6.35
CA ASP A 68 -11.45 -3.46 7.09
C ASP A 68 -10.74 -4.73 6.58
N TRP A 69 -10.62 -4.92 5.27
CA TRP A 69 -9.97 -6.10 4.70
C TRP A 69 -8.52 -6.24 5.13
N VAL A 70 -7.72 -5.17 5.07
CA VAL A 70 -6.29 -5.26 5.41
C VAL A 70 -6.04 -5.60 6.89
N THR A 71 -7.03 -5.41 7.77
CA THR A 71 -6.92 -5.78 9.18
C THR A 71 -7.26 -7.25 9.46
N THR A 72 -7.95 -7.91 8.54
CA THR A 72 -8.41 -9.30 8.70
C THR A 72 -7.25 -10.29 8.73
N ILE A 73 -7.47 -11.43 9.39
CA ILE A 73 -6.52 -12.55 9.39
C ILE A 73 -6.34 -13.09 7.96
N HIS A 74 -7.41 -13.09 7.15
CA HIS A 74 -7.36 -13.54 5.77
C HIS A 74 -6.38 -12.72 4.93
N PHE A 75 -6.44 -11.38 5.00
CA PHE A 75 -5.47 -10.53 4.30
C PHE A 75 -4.06 -10.69 4.89
N LYS A 76 -3.91 -10.75 6.22
CA LYS A 76 -2.58 -10.89 6.86
C LYS A 76 -1.87 -12.20 6.49
N ASN A 77 -2.62 -13.25 6.19
CA ASN A 77 -2.11 -14.58 5.86
C ASN A 77 -2.02 -14.86 4.35
N LEU A 78 -2.20 -13.84 3.49
CA LEU A 78 -2.02 -13.99 2.05
C LEU A 78 -0.67 -14.60 1.72
N THR A 79 -0.68 -15.59 0.85
CA THR A 79 0.48 -16.31 0.32
C THR A 79 0.71 -15.97 -1.15
N ARG A 80 1.83 -16.44 -1.71
CA ARG A 80 2.13 -16.29 -3.16
C ARG A 80 1.15 -17.02 -4.07
N ASN A 81 0.36 -17.96 -3.54
CA ASN A 81 -0.69 -18.63 -4.31
C ASN A 81 -1.98 -17.80 -4.40
N ASP A 82 -2.17 -16.87 -3.46
CA ASP A 82 -3.35 -16.00 -3.40
C ASP A 82 -3.13 -14.71 -4.19
N ILE A 83 -1.88 -14.26 -4.26
CA ILE A 83 -1.45 -13.04 -4.93
C ILE A 83 -0.01 -13.13 -5.44
N ASP A 84 0.20 -12.90 -6.73
CA ASP A 84 1.52 -12.92 -7.36
C ASP A 84 2.19 -11.53 -7.42
N ASN A 85 3.46 -11.49 -7.85
CA ASN A 85 4.23 -10.23 -7.95
C ASN A 85 3.63 -9.21 -8.93
N LYS A 86 3.02 -9.67 -10.03
CA LYS A 86 2.41 -8.80 -11.04
C LYS A 86 1.15 -8.14 -10.47
N GLU A 87 0.35 -8.92 -9.74
CA GLU A 87 -0.83 -8.46 -9.03
C GLU A 87 -0.44 -7.46 -7.92
N MET A 88 0.61 -7.76 -7.14
CA MET A 88 1.14 -6.80 -6.14
C MET A 88 1.61 -5.49 -6.76
N SER A 89 2.37 -5.55 -7.87
CA SER A 89 2.81 -4.33 -8.58
C SER A 89 1.61 -3.50 -9.01
N SER A 90 0.61 -4.13 -9.63
CA SER A 90 -0.59 -3.42 -10.09
C SER A 90 -1.37 -2.79 -8.94
N ILE A 91 -1.54 -3.49 -7.81
CA ILE A 91 -2.20 -2.95 -6.62
C ILE A 91 -1.44 -1.75 -6.07
N VAL A 92 -0.12 -1.84 -5.96
CA VAL A 92 0.74 -0.75 -5.48
C VAL A 92 0.63 0.45 -6.42
N GLU A 93 0.71 0.26 -7.73
CA GLU A 93 0.57 1.33 -8.72
C GLU A 93 -0.80 2.02 -8.67
N ILE A 94 -1.88 1.25 -8.53
CA ILE A 94 -3.24 1.81 -8.44
C ILE A 94 -3.38 2.66 -7.17
N ILE A 95 -2.89 2.16 -6.04
CA ILE A 95 -2.98 2.85 -4.76
C ILE A 95 -2.05 4.07 -4.73
N ALA A 96 -0.85 3.98 -5.28
CA ALA A 96 0.11 5.08 -5.33
C ALA A 96 -0.21 6.13 -6.42
N GLY A 97 -1.10 5.79 -7.36
CA GLY A 97 -1.37 6.60 -8.54
C GLY A 97 -2.04 7.93 -8.23
N GLU A 98 -2.19 8.76 -9.26
CA GLU A 98 -2.77 10.12 -9.18
C GLU A 98 -4.17 10.15 -8.54
N ARG A 99 -4.88 9.02 -8.63
CA ARG A 99 -6.22 8.78 -8.11
C ARG A 99 -6.30 8.79 -6.58
N MET A 100 -5.17 8.66 -5.87
CA MET A 100 -5.13 8.81 -4.42
C MET A 100 -5.17 10.30 -4.05
N ASN A 101 -6.34 10.79 -3.64
CA ASN A 101 -6.54 12.18 -3.27
C ASN A 101 -7.63 12.32 -2.18
N PRO A 102 -7.32 12.09 -0.89
CA PRO A 102 -8.32 12.17 0.16
C PRO A 102 -8.97 13.56 0.22
N THR A 103 -10.29 13.63 0.32
CA THR A 103 -11.05 14.88 0.42
C THR A 103 -11.18 15.38 1.85
N ASP A 104 -11.05 14.49 2.83
CA ASP A 104 -11.27 14.74 4.24
C ASP A 104 -10.38 13.84 5.11
N ASP A 105 -10.26 14.19 6.39
CA ASP A 105 -9.41 13.50 7.36
C ASP A 105 -9.82 12.04 7.60
N THR A 106 -11.11 11.71 7.46
CA THR A 106 -11.60 10.34 7.66
C THR A 106 -11.10 9.44 6.54
N THR A 107 -11.29 9.87 5.30
CA THR A 107 -10.82 9.18 4.11
C THR A 107 -9.30 9.08 4.07
N GLU A 108 -8.58 10.13 4.48
CA GLU A 108 -7.13 10.09 4.63
C GLU A 108 -6.67 9.05 5.68
N THR A 109 -7.36 8.96 6.81
CA THR A 109 -7.05 7.98 7.85
C THR A 109 -7.24 6.55 7.34
N LEU A 110 -8.34 6.30 6.61
CA LEU A 110 -8.60 4.99 5.99
C LEU A 110 -7.53 4.65 4.94
N MET A 111 -7.14 5.63 4.12
CA MET A 111 -6.07 5.50 3.13
C MET A 111 -4.72 5.14 3.78
N VAL A 112 -4.36 5.81 4.88
CA VAL A 112 -3.15 5.48 5.65
C VAL A 112 -3.24 4.06 6.22
N ASN A 113 -4.39 3.66 6.76
CA ASN A 113 -4.58 2.31 7.30
C ASN A 113 -4.44 1.23 6.21
N VAL A 114 -5.03 1.43 5.04
CA VAL A 114 -4.89 0.52 3.88
C VAL A 114 -3.43 0.40 3.48
N THR A 115 -2.74 1.53 3.31
CA THR A 115 -1.33 1.54 2.91
C THR A 115 -0.46 0.81 3.94
N LEU A 116 -0.66 1.11 5.23
CA LEU A 116 0.05 0.44 6.31
C LEU A 116 -0.24 -1.06 6.34
N GLY A 117 -1.48 -1.47 6.11
CA GLY A 117 -1.87 -2.87 6.02
C GLY A 117 -1.15 -3.61 4.89
N ILE A 118 -1.01 -2.97 3.73
CA ILE A 118 -0.28 -3.51 2.58
C ILE A 118 1.22 -3.65 2.88
N ILE A 119 1.89 -2.58 3.32
CA ILE A 119 3.35 -2.65 3.56
C ILE A 119 3.72 -3.52 4.77
N ASN A 120 2.77 -3.82 5.67
CA ASN A 120 2.97 -4.74 6.78
C ASN A 120 2.56 -6.19 6.48
N ASN A 121 2.01 -6.48 5.30
CA ASN A 121 1.72 -7.85 4.89
C ASN A 121 2.99 -8.59 4.45
N VAL A 122 3.18 -9.83 4.92
CA VAL A 122 4.39 -10.63 4.67
C VAL A 122 4.66 -10.85 3.18
N SER A 123 3.64 -11.15 2.38
CA SER A 123 3.79 -11.39 0.94
C SER A 123 4.20 -10.11 0.21
N PHE A 124 3.62 -8.95 0.55
CA PHE A 124 4.04 -7.65 0.03
C PHE A 124 5.46 -7.26 0.49
N GLN A 125 5.83 -7.53 1.74
CA GLN A 125 7.20 -7.30 2.23
C GLN A 125 8.23 -8.12 1.45
N CYS A 126 7.92 -9.40 1.17
CA CYS A 126 8.74 -10.23 0.30
C CYS A 126 8.86 -9.64 -1.11
N TYR A 127 7.77 -9.16 -1.70
CA TYR A 127 7.80 -8.47 -2.99
C TYR A 127 8.68 -7.22 -2.97
N PHE A 128 8.52 -6.37 -1.95
CA PHE A 128 9.28 -5.12 -1.83
C PHE A 128 10.78 -5.33 -1.62
N LYS A 129 11.20 -6.40 -0.93
CA LYS A 129 12.63 -6.75 -0.78
C LYS A 129 13.35 -6.85 -2.12
N PHE A 130 12.70 -7.47 -3.12
CA PHE A 130 13.27 -7.60 -4.46
C PHE A 130 12.94 -6.41 -5.39
N ASN A 131 12.12 -5.46 -4.94
CA ASN A 131 11.64 -4.33 -5.72
C ASN A 131 11.77 -3.02 -4.93
N CYS A 132 12.98 -2.75 -4.43
CA CYS A 132 13.25 -1.63 -3.54
C CYS A 132 12.84 -0.26 -4.12
N ASN A 133 13.03 -0.05 -5.42
CA ASN A 133 12.61 1.18 -6.12
C ASN A 133 11.08 1.36 -6.04
N VAL A 134 10.32 0.28 -6.26
CA VAL A 134 8.85 0.32 -6.19
C VAL A 134 8.41 0.70 -4.78
N TYR A 135 9.04 0.11 -3.76
CA TYR A 135 8.74 0.43 -2.37
C TYR A 135 9.05 1.89 -2.01
N CYS A 136 10.24 2.39 -2.36
CA CYS A 136 10.65 3.76 -2.05
C CYS A 136 9.78 4.79 -2.78
N ASN A 137 9.50 4.56 -4.06
CA ASN A 137 8.56 5.38 -4.82
C ASN A 137 7.16 5.34 -4.19
N PHE A 138 6.66 4.17 -3.79
CA PHE A 138 5.36 4.02 -3.15
C PHE A 138 5.25 4.83 -1.85
N LEU A 139 6.24 4.72 -0.96
CA LEU A 139 6.29 5.52 0.27
C LEU A 139 6.29 7.02 -0.03
N THR A 140 7.07 7.45 -1.02
CA THR A 140 7.16 8.86 -1.43
C THR A 140 5.83 9.40 -1.92
N LEU A 141 5.16 8.64 -2.79
CA LEU A 141 3.85 9.00 -3.32
C LEU A 141 2.81 9.10 -2.19
N VAL A 142 2.74 8.11 -1.31
CA VAL A 142 1.79 8.15 -0.17
C VAL A 142 2.06 9.34 0.75
N MET A 143 3.32 9.60 1.11
CA MET A 143 3.69 10.76 1.92
C MET A 143 3.22 12.08 1.29
N SER A 144 3.32 12.21 -0.03
CA SER A 144 2.86 13.41 -0.75
C SER A 144 1.34 13.63 -0.71
N LYS A 145 0.56 12.60 -0.39
CA LYS A 145 -0.91 12.65 -0.32
C LYS A 145 -1.44 12.90 1.09
N ILE A 146 -0.62 12.70 2.13
CA ILE A 146 -1.02 12.91 3.52
C ILE A 146 -0.95 14.41 3.86
N ARG A 147 -2.09 14.98 4.24
CA ARG A 147 -2.26 16.39 4.62
C ARG A 147 -2.34 16.59 6.12
N SER A 148 -2.73 15.57 6.90
CA SER A 148 -2.73 15.64 8.35
C SER A 148 -1.36 15.28 8.93
N LEU A 149 -0.81 16.17 9.77
CA LEU A 149 0.41 15.92 10.53
C LEU A 149 0.30 14.66 11.40
N THR A 150 -0.87 14.45 12.00
CA THR A 150 -1.13 13.27 12.84
C THR A 150 -1.03 11.99 12.02
N ASN A 151 -1.69 11.94 10.86
CA ASN A 151 -1.64 10.78 9.98
C ASN A 151 -0.25 10.53 9.42
N LEU A 152 0.50 11.59 9.12
CA LEU A 152 1.88 11.48 8.65
C LEU A 152 2.78 10.88 9.75
N LYS A 153 2.68 11.39 10.98
CA LYS A 153 3.42 10.83 12.14
C LYS A 153 3.07 9.36 12.36
N VAL A 154 1.79 8.98 12.23
CA VAL A 154 1.34 7.58 12.33
C VAL A 154 1.94 6.73 11.22
N PHE A 155 1.88 7.20 9.98
CA PHE A 155 2.43 6.51 8.81
C PHE A 155 3.93 6.24 9.00
N LEU A 156 4.72 7.30 9.20
CA LEU A 156 6.18 7.23 9.35
C LEU A 156 6.64 6.31 10.50
N LYS A 157 5.94 6.31 11.64
CA LYS A 157 6.28 5.42 12.78
C LYS A 157 6.07 3.94 12.47
N LYS A 158 5.18 3.62 11.53
CA LYS A 158 4.77 2.25 11.19
C LYS A 158 5.36 1.76 9.87
N ILE A 159 6.19 2.56 9.17
CA ILE A 159 6.93 2.10 7.99
C ILE A 159 7.93 1.02 8.43
N PRO A 160 7.82 -0.20 7.90
CA PRO A 160 8.66 -1.28 8.35
C PRO A 160 9.98 -1.32 7.54
N LEU A 161 11.00 -0.62 8.06
CA LEU A 161 12.29 -0.48 7.40
C LEU A 161 13.26 -1.64 7.69
N LYS A 162 13.12 -2.29 8.86
CA LYS A 162 14.09 -3.28 9.37
C LYS A 162 14.28 -4.48 8.44
N TYR A 163 13.24 -4.88 7.71
CA TYR A 163 13.32 -6.07 6.86
C TYR A 163 13.89 -5.79 5.47
N ILE A 164 13.92 -4.53 5.03
CA ILE A 164 14.30 -4.15 3.66
C ILE A 164 15.61 -3.35 3.64
N SER A 165 16.01 -2.75 4.76
CA SER A 165 17.19 -1.90 4.84
C SER A 165 18.52 -2.60 4.53
N SER A 166 18.56 -3.93 4.65
CA SER A 166 19.73 -4.74 4.32
C SER A 166 19.76 -5.25 2.89
N GLU A 167 18.71 -5.01 2.09
CA GLU A 167 18.62 -5.52 0.73
C GLU A 167 19.46 -4.65 -0.22
N ASP A 168 20.13 -5.31 -1.16
CA ASP A 168 20.98 -4.64 -2.15
C ASP A 168 20.16 -3.64 -2.97
N GLY A 169 20.68 -2.42 -3.09
CA GLY A 169 20.01 -1.33 -3.81
C GLY A 169 18.95 -0.59 -3.02
N PHE A 170 18.55 -1.05 -1.82
CA PHE A 170 17.56 -0.32 -1.00
C PHE A 170 18.02 1.09 -0.63
N VAL A 171 19.25 1.23 -0.12
CA VAL A 171 19.79 2.53 0.30
C VAL A 171 19.83 3.51 -0.87
N ALA A 172 20.24 3.04 -2.06
CA ALA A 172 20.26 3.85 -3.27
C ALA A 172 18.84 4.30 -3.68
N ALA A 173 17.87 3.39 -3.65
CA ALA A 173 16.46 3.71 -3.93
C ALA A 173 15.88 4.71 -2.91
N PHE A 174 16.19 4.51 -1.63
CA PHE A 174 15.74 5.38 -0.55
C PHE A 174 16.31 6.79 -0.67
N LEU A 175 17.61 6.92 -0.99
CA LEU A 175 18.26 8.20 -1.22
C LEU A 175 17.76 8.90 -2.49
N LYS A 176 17.37 8.13 -3.51
CA LYS A 176 16.84 8.69 -4.75
C LYS A 176 15.42 9.23 -4.56
N ASP A 177 14.53 8.45 -3.94
CA ASP A 177 13.10 8.77 -3.93
C ASP A 177 12.62 9.21 -2.53
N THR A 178 12.74 8.33 -1.53
CA THR A 178 12.12 8.51 -0.20
C THR A 178 12.64 9.70 0.60
N ILE A 179 13.94 10.01 0.51
CA ILE A 179 14.52 11.13 1.26
C ILE A 179 13.91 12.47 0.83
N HIS A 180 13.62 12.64 -0.46
CA HIS A 180 12.99 13.85 -0.98
C HIS A 180 11.57 14.00 -0.44
N GLY A 181 10.81 12.90 -0.39
CA GLY A 181 9.49 12.87 0.23
C GLY A 181 9.53 13.31 1.70
N LEU A 182 10.45 12.75 2.49
CA LEU A 182 10.64 13.11 3.89
C LEU A 182 11.00 14.60 4.07
N ILE A 183 11.95 15.11 3.29
CA ILE A 183 12.36 16.52 3.34
C ILE A 183 11.19 17.44 2.99
N ASN A 184 10.40 17.08 1.97
CA ASN A 184 9.22 17.86 1.59
C ASN A 184 8.18 17.88 2.71
N CYS A 185 7.88 16.75 3.34
CA CYS A 185 7.01 16.69 4.51
C CYS A 185 7.49 17.60 5.65
N VAL A 186 8.77 17.52 6.01
CA VAL A 186 9.36 18.38 7.05
C VAL A 186 9.21 19.86 6.71
N LYS A 187 9.49 20.25 5.46
CA LYS A 187 9.36 21.64 4.99
C LYS A 187 7.91 22.13 5.02
N THR A 188 6.96 21.27 4.66
CA THR A 188 5.53 21.59 4.61
C THR A 188 4.97 21.80 6.01
N PHE A 189 5.23 20.87 6.94
CA PHE A 189 4.62 20.91 8.28
C PHE A 189 5.41 21.75 9.29
N LYS A 190 6.73 21.92 9.09
CA LYS A 190 7.63 22.67 9.99
C LYS A 190 7.49 22.28 11.46
N ASP A 191 7.30 20.98 11.72
CA ASP A 191 7.10 20.41 13.05
C ASP A 191 8.37 19.71 13.54
N GLU A 192 8.78 20.01 14.78
CA GLU A 192 10.03 19.52 15.37
C GLU A 192 10.02 18.00 15.59
N ASP A 193 8.91 17.43 16.06
CA ASP A 193 8.80 15.98 16.25
C ASP A 193 8.88 15.23 14.91
N LEU A 194 8.27 15.80 13.85
CA LEU A 194 8.31 15.25 12.51
C LEU A 194 9.74 15.27 11.98
N PHE A 195 10.47 16.37 12.19
CA PHE A 195 11.89 16.45 11.85
C PHE A 195 12.72 15.38 12.58
N ALA A 196 12.49 15.23 13.89
CA ALA A 196 13.16 14.20 14.68
C ALA A 196 12.82 12.78 14.18
N LEU A 197 11.55 12.51 13.86
CA LEU A 197 11.09 11.23 13.32
C LEU A 197 11.71 10.92 11.96
N ALA A 198 11.74 11.89 11.05
CA ALA A 198 12.39 11.76 9.75
C ALA A 198 13.90 11.50 9.90
N SER A 199 14.55 12.20 10.83
CA SER A 199 15.98 12.00 11.13
C SER A 199 16.26 10.59 11.64
N ILE A 200 15.42 10.05 12.54
CA ILE A 200 15.53 8.67 13.03
C ILE A 200 15.37 7.66 11.88
N ILE A 201 14.44 7.90 10.95
CA ILE A 201 14.25 7.04 9.78
C ILE A 201 15.50 7.03 8.91
N ILE A 202 16.05 8.21 8.60
CA ILE A 202 17.27 8.34 7.78
C ILE A 202 18.45 7.63 8.45
N GLN A 203 18.66 7.83 9.76
CA GLN A 203 19.75 7.16 10.51
C GLN A 203 19.63 5.64 10.53
N LYS A 204 18.40 5.10 10.52
CA LYS A 204 18.18 3.64 10.44
C LYS A 204 18.52 3.06 9.08
N VAL A 205 18.37 3.84 8.01
CA VAL A 205 18.60 3.39 6.62
C VAL A 205 20.05 3.61 6.20
N ILE A 206 20.63 4.74 6.59
CA ILE A 206 22.02 5.09 6.31
C ILE A 206 22.78 4.89 7.62
N PRO A 207 23.28 3.67 7.91
CA PRO A 207 24.14 3.50 9.05
C PRO A 207 25.32 4.44 8.86
N MET A 208 25.50 5.35 9.82
CA MET A 208 26.68 6.20 9.93
C MET A 208 27.90 5.30 10.21
N SER A 209 28.37 4.60 9.18
CA SER A 209 29.69 4.01 9.18
C SER A 209 30.67 5.17 8.96
N GLY A 210 31.55 5.41 9.93
CA GLY A 210 32.62 6.43 9.87
C GLY A 210 33.65 6.22 8.74
N SER A 211 33.32 5.43 7.73
CA SER A 211 34.18 5.03 6.62
C SER A 211 33.69 5.58 5.27
N THR A 212 32.39 5.86 5.12
CA THR A 212 31.78 6.17 3.81
C THR A 212 31.84 7.67 3.46
N LEU A 213 32.13 8.53 4.43
CA LEU A 213 32.32 9.98 4.22
C LEU A 213 33.67 10.35 3.57
N LYS A 214 34.56 9.39 3.32
CA LYS A 214 35.85 9.66 2.66
C LYS A 214 35.82 9.68 1.13
N MET A 215 34.72 9.27 0.48
CA MET A 215 34.66 9.23 -1.00
C MET A 215 33.78 10.29 -1.66
N VAL A 216 33.15 11.20 -0.90
CA VAL A 216 32.35 12.30 -1.48
C VAL A 216 33.02 13.67 -1.28
N VAL A 217 34.26 13.68 -0.77
CA VAL A 217 35.12 14.86 -0.75
C VAL A 217 36.49 14.46 -1.31
N GLN A 218 36.54 14.18 -2.60
CA GLN A 218 37.71 14.35 -3.45
C GLN A 218 37.25 14.85 -4.82
#